data_AF-A0A9Q3PI42-F1
#
_entry.id   AF-A0A9Q3PI42-F1
#
_cell.length_a   1.000
_cell.length_b   1.000
_cell.length_c   1.000
_cell.angle_alpha   90.00
_cell.angle_beta   90.00
_cell.angle_gamma   90.00
#
_symmetry.space_group_name_H-M   'P 1'
#
loop_
_entity.id
_entity.type
_entity.pdbx_description
1 polymer ?
#
loop_
_entity_poly.entity_id
_entity_poly.type
_entity_poly.pdbx_seq_one_letter_code
_entity_poly.pdbx_strand_id
1 'polypeptide(L)'
;MDWVTALPPSGDKSYNSSLVIVYRYSKTPIFLPCHKSDTANDTAVLLWNRVISHTGLFKNIISDRDPQFTPTLWTNLHRFFGIKLSFSTAYHPQTD
;
A
#
# COMPACT_ATOMS: atom_id res chain seq x y z
N MET A 1 4.47 3.30 3.90
CA MET A 1 3.02 3.19 3.70
C MET A 1 2.46 2.61 4.96
N ASP A 2 1.33 3.15 5.43
CA ASP A 2 0.75 2.80 6.72
C ASP A 2 -0.78 2.78 6.62
N TRP A 3 -1.45 2.04 7.50
CA TRP A 3 -2.90 1.93 7.55
C TRP A 3 -3.44 2.58 8.82
N VAL A 4 -4.31 3.57 8.65
CA VAL A 4 -5.13 4.09 9.74
C VAL A 4 -6.44 3.31 9.71
N THR A 5 -6.67 2.47 10.73
CA THR A 5 -7.88 1.63 10.83
C THR A 5 -8.77 2.05 11.99
N ALA A 6 -9.95 1.43 12.08
CA ALA A 6 -10.93 1.69 13.14
C ALA A 6 -11.45 3.15 13.17
N LEU A 7 -11.54 3.78 12.00
CA LEU A 7 -12.18 5.07 11.85
C LEU A 7 -13.71 4.91 11.87
N PRO A 8 -14.45 5.90 12.37
CA PRO A 8 -15.90 5.95 12.21
C PRO A 8 -16.28 5.84 10.73
N PRO A 9 -17.19 4.92 10.33
CA PRO A 9 -17.59 4.77 8.95
C PRO A 9 -18.13 6.09 8.37
N SER A 10 -17.59 6.52 7.24
CA SER A 10 -17.84 7.85 6.68
C SER A 10 -18.07 7.85 5.17
N GLY A 11 -18.92 8.79 4.71
CA GLY A 11 -19.28 8.99 3.30
C GLY A 11 -20.23 7.93 2.73
N ASP A 12 -20.61 8.07 1.46
CA ASP A 12 -21.60 7.22 0.79
C ASP A 12 -21.21 5.73 0.75
N LYS A 13 -19.90 5.45 0.79
CA LYS A 13 -19.34 4.09 0.77
C LYS A 13 -18.96 3.56 2.15
N SER A 14 -19.22 4.34 3.21
CA SER A 14 -19.00 3.93 4.60
C SER A 14 -17.56 3.43 4.86
N TYR A 15 -16.57 4.18 4.35
CA TYR A 15 -15.16 3.84 4.54
C TYR A 15 -14.78 3.96 6.01
N ASN A 16 -14.06 2.97 6.54
CA ASN A 16 -13.71 2.86 7.96
C ASN A 16 -12.20 2.74 8.21
N SER A 17 -11.41 2.92 7.15
CA SER A 17 -9.95 2.91 7.19
C SER A 17 -9.38 3.82 6.09
N SER A 18 -8.10 4.17 6.22
CA SER A 18 -7.35 4.93 5.22
C SER A 18 -5.94 4.38 5.05
N LEU A 19 -5.58 4.09 3.80
CA LEU A 19 -4.21 3.79 3.41
C LEU A 19 -3.46 5.10 3.19
N VAL A 20 -2.37 5.28 3.93
CA VAL A 20 -1.55 6.49 3.93
C VAL A 20 -0.23 6.21 3.22
N ILE A 21 0.06 7.04 2.22
CA ILE A 21 1.26 6.93 1.40
C ILE A 21 1.96 8.28 1.42
N VAL A 22 3.21 8.30 1.86
CA VAL A 22 4.01 9.53 1.90
C VAL A 22 5.18 9.42 0.95
N TYR A 23 5.26 10.34 -0.01
CA TYR A 23 6.45 10.45 -0.85
C TYR A 23 7.63 10.97 -0.01
N ARG A 24 8.71 10.17 0.10
CA ARG A 24 9.85 10.53 0.96
C ARG A 24 10.53 11.85 0.56
N TYR A 25 10.52 12.19 -0.73
CA TYR A 25 11.15 13.40 -1.26
C TYR A 25 10.29 14.65 -1.02
N SER A 26 9.05 14.66 -1.52
CA SER A 26 8.17 15.83 -1.40
C SER A 26 7.50 15.97 -0.04
N LYS A 27 7.56 14.93 0.82
CA LYS A 27 6.85 14.84 2.10
C LYS A 27 5.33 14.98 1.96
N THR A 28 4.80 14.83 0.76
CA THR A 28 3.36 14.95 0.50
C THR A 28 2.67 13.64 0.88
N PRO A 29 1.69 13.65 1.80
CA PRO A 29 0.86 12.51 2.09
C PRO A 29 -0.29 12.38 1.07
N ILE A 30 -0.58 11.15 0.68
CA ILE A 30 -1.80 10.75 -0.02
C ILE A 30 -2.60 9.87 0.94
N PHE A 31 -3.87 10.21 1.09
CA PHE A 31 -4.85 9.44 1.86
C PHE A 31 -5.81 8.76 0.91
N LEU A 32 -5.85 7.43 0.94
CA LEU A 32 -6.75 6.64 0.13
C LEU A 32 -7.81 6.02 1.05
N PRO A 33 -9.10 6.42 0.94
CA PRO A 33 -10.16 5.84 1.75
C PRO A 33 -10.45 4.40 1.31
N CYS A 34 -10.63 3.53 2.29
CA CYS A 34 -10.75 2.08 2.09
C CYS A 34 -11.43 1.43 3.30
N HIS A 35 -11.62 0.11 3.22
CA HIS A 35 -12.23 -0.66 4.29
C HIS A 35 -11.18 -1.52 4.98
N LYS A 36 -11.29 -1.68 6.30
CA LYS A 36 -10.46 -2.65 7.06
C LYS A 36 -10.57 -4.08 6.52
N SER A 37 -11.71 -4.40 5.90
CA SER A 37 -11.98 -5.71 5.29
C SER A 37 -11.44 -5.85 3.87
N ASP A 38 -10.83 -4.80 3.30
CA ASP A 38 -10.30 -4.87 1.94
C ASP A 38 -9.23 -5.93 1.83
N THR A 39 -9.34 -6.74 0.78
CA THR A 39 -8.36 -7.80 0.55
C THR A 39 -7.06 -7.22 0.02
N ALA A 40 -6.01 -8.06 0.02
CA ALA A 40 -4.76 -7.75 -0.66
C ALA A 40 -4.97 -7.41 -2.16
N ASN A 41 -5.97 -8.00 -2.82
CA ASN A 41 -6.27 -7.67 -4.21
C ASN A 41 -6.96 -6.30 -4.35
N ASP A 42 -7.92 -6.00 -3.49
CA ASP A 42 -8.63 -4.71 -3.50
C ASP A 42 -7.66 -3.55 -3.25
N THR A 43 -6.74 -3.76 -2.30
CA THR A 43 -5.67 -2.80 -2.00
C THR A 43 -4.70 -2.63 -3.17
N ALA A 44 -4.35 -3.72 -3.87
CA ALA A 44 -3.51 -3.65 -5.09
C ALA A 44 -4.19 -2.83 -6.19
N VAL A 45 -5.48 -3.07 -6.43
CA VAL A 45 -6.29 -2.33 -7.41
C VAL A 45 -6.42 -0.86 -7.02
N LEU A 46 -6.63 -0.56 -5.74
CA LEU A 46 -6.70 0.80 -5.21
C LEU A 46 -5.39 1.56 -5.44
N LEU A 47 -4.26 0.94 -5.11
CA LEU A 47 -2.92 1.51 -5.33
C LEU A 47 -2.63 1.75 -6.81
N TRP A 48 -2.97 0.78 -7.66
CA TRP A 48 -2.81 0.89 -9.11
C TRP A 48 -3.58 2.10 -9.66
N ASN A 49 -4.89 2.13 -9.39
CA ASN A 49 -5.79 3.10 -9.97
C ASN A 49 -5.57 4.52 -9.45
N ARG A 50 -5.20 4.68 -8.18
CA ARG A 50 -5.13 5.99 -7.53
C ARG A 50 -3.75 6.61 -7.48
N VAL A 51 -2.69 5.81 -7.61
CA VAL A 51 -1.34 6.30 -7.36
C VAL A 51 -0.41 5.96 -8.51
N ILE A 52 -0.22 4.67 -8.79
CA ILE A 52 0.74 4.19 -9.77
C ILE A 52 0.39 4.68 -11.18
N SER A 53 -0.89 4.67 -11.55
CA SER A 53 -1.35 5.17 -12.85
C SER A 53 -1.02 6.65 -13.08
N HIS A 54 -0.86 7.44 -12.01
CA HIS A 54 -0.60 8.87 -12.07
C HIS A 54 0.89 9.21 -11.90
N THR A 55 1.60 8.49 -11.03
CA THR A 55 3.01 8.80 -10.69
C THR A 55 4.02 7.84 -11.30
N GLY A 56 3.55 6.80 -11.98
CA GLY A 56 4.38 5.69 -12.43
C GLY A 56 4.80 4.76 -11.30
N LEU A 57 5.74 3.88 -11.62
CA LEU A 57 6.26 2.85 -10.72
C LEU A 57 7.15 3.45 -9.62
N PHE A 58 6.90 3.06 -8.38
CA PHE A 58 7.80 3.36 -7.27
C PHE A 58 9.09 2.52 -7.39
N LYS A 59 10.25 3.17 -7.28
CA LYS A 59 11.54 2.49 -7.28
C LYS A 59 11.84 1.77 -5.96
N ASN A 60 11.33 2.28 -4.86
CA ASN A 60 11.51 1.70 -3.53
C ASN A 60 10.26 1.99 -2.70
N ILE A 61 9.72 0.96 -2.05
CA ILE A 61 8.56 1.09 -1.19
C ILE A 61 8.90 0.53 0.19
N ILE A 62 8.74 1.38 1.19
CA ILE A 62 8.88 1.01 2.60
C ILE A 62 7.48 0.96 3.18
N SER A 63 7.07 -0.22 3.64
CA SER A 63 5.84 -0.43 4.39
C SER A 63 6.18 -0.94 5.77
N ASP A 64 5.34 -0.59 6.74
CA ASP A 64 5.46 -1.17 8.08
C ASP A 64 5.00 -2.64 8.05
N ARG A 65 5.31 -3.39 9.13
CA ARG A 65 4.98 -4.83 9.25
C ARG A 65 3.49 -5.08 9.55
N ASP A 66 2.60 -4.18 9.12
CA ASP A 66 1.17 -4.43 9.25
C ASP A 66 0.83 -5.71 8.49
N PRO A 67 0.07 -6.65 9.09
CA PRO A 67 -0.35 -7.87 8.43
C PRO A 67 -1.12 -7.63 7.12
N GLN A 68 -1.58 -6.42 6.84
CA GLN A 68 -2.16 -6.03 5.55
C GLN A 68 -1.10 -5.92 4.42
N PHE A 69 0.15 -5.60 4.74
CA PHE A 69 1.28 -5.62 3.80
C PHE A 69 1.84 -7.03 3.61
N THR A 70 0.97 -7.94 3.16
CA THR A 70 1.36 -9.33 2.90
C THR A 70 2.19 -9.48 1.62
N PRO A 71 3.01 -10.54 1.52
CA PRO A 71 3.58 -10.97 0.26
C PRO A 71 2.55 -11.14 -0.87
N THR A 72 1.30 -11.48 -0.51
CA THR A 72 0.18 -11.63 -1.45
C THR A 72 -0.22 -10.30 -2.09
N LEU A 73 -0.30 -9.20 -1.31
CA LEU A 73 -0.55 -7.85 -1.82
C LEU A 73 0.48 -7.46 -2.88
N TRP A 74 1.74 -7.66 -2.52
CA TRP A 74 2.88 -7.34 -3.35
C TRP A 74 2.90 -8.19 -4.63
N THR A 75 2.64 -9.50 -4.51
CA THR A 75 2.51 -10.42 -5.65
C THR A 75 1.39 -9.98 -6.60
N ASN A 76 0.24 -9.58 -6.06
CA ASN A 76 -0.89 -9.10 -6.85
C ASN A 76 -0.56 -7.79 -7.57
N LEU A 77 0.06 -6.82 -6.88
CA LEU A 77 0.58 -5.59 -7.48
C LEU A 77 1.56 -5.89 -8.62
N HIS A 78 2.51 -6.79 -8.40
CA HIS A 78 3.51 -7.16 -9.38
C HIS A 78 2.96 -7.89 -10.59
N ARG A 79 1.87 -8.66 -10.41
CA ARG A 79 1.12 -9.22 -11.53
C ARG A 79 0.50 -8.13 -12.41
N PHE A 80 0.08 -6.99 -11.85
CA PHE A 80 -0.35 -5.83 -12.66
C PHE A 80 0.81 -5.19 -13.42
N PHE A 81 2.04 -5.30 -12.92
CA PHE A 81 3.25 -4.78 -13.58
C PHE A 81 3.95 -5.76 -14.54
N GLY A 82 3.68 -7.06 -14.45
CA GLY A 82 4.43 -8.10 -15.16
C GLY A 82 5.86 -8.35 -14.63
N ILE A 83 6.17 -7.92 -13.40
CA ILE A 83 7.53 -7.94 -12.82
C ILE A 83 7.62 -8.99 -11.71
N LYS A 84 8.69 -9.80 -11.67
CA LYS A 84 8.93 -10.77 -10.58
C LYS A 84 9.34 -10.06 -9.28
N LEU A 85 8.77 -10.47 -8.15
CA LEU A 85 9.04 -9.88 -6.84
C LEU A 85 10.11 -10.65 -6.09
N SER A 86 11.07 -9.93 -5.52
CA SER A 86 12.03 -10.46 -4.55
C SER A 86 11.76 -9.80 -3.20
N PHE A 87 11.23 -10.55 -2.25
CA PHE A 87 11.09 -10.09 -0.87
C PHE A 87 12.43 -10.20 -0.15
N SER A 88 12.89 -9.12 0.49
CA SER A 88 14.01 -9.23 1.43
C SER A 88 13.51 -9.85 2.72
N THR A 89 14.22 -10.87 3.21
CA THR A 89 13.88 -11.56 4.46
C THR A 89 14.18 -10.66 5.66
N ALA A 90 13.28 -10.67 6.64
CA ALA A 90 13.40 -9.85 7.84
C ALA A 90 14.42 -10.43 8.82
N TYR A 91 15.72 -10.41 8.51
CA TYR A 91 16.81 -10.60 9.48
C TYR A 91 18.16 -10.11 8.90
N HIS A 92 18.30 -8.80 8.74
CA HIS A 92 19.60 -8.11 8.89
C HIS A 92 19.35 -6.61 9.11
N PRO A 93 19.29 -6.14 10.37
CA PRO A 93 19.40 -4.73 10.68
C PRO A 93 20.88 -4.34 10.55
N GLN A 94 21.36 -4.21 9.31
CA GLN A 94 22.54 -3.40 9.05
C GLN A 94 22.44 -2.84 7.64
N THR A 95 22.28 -1.52 7.65
CA THR A 95 22.30 -0.60 6.54
C THR A 95 23.57 -0.78 5.71
N ASP A 96 23.40 -0.87 4.39
CA ASP A 96 24.10 0.01 3.45
C ASP A 96 23.08 0.48 2.40
#